data_AF-A0A830GT10-F1
#
_entry.id   AF-A0A830GT10-F1
#
_cell.length_a   1.000
_cell.length_b   1.000
_cell.length_c   1.000
_cell.angle_alpha   90.00
_cell.angle_beta   90.00
_cell.angle_gamma   90.00
#
_symmetry.space_group_name_H-M   'P 1'
#
loop_
_entity.id
_entity.type
_entity.pdbx_description
1 polymer ?
#
loop_
_entity_poly.entity_id
_entity_poly.type
_entity_poly.pdbx_seq_one_letter_code
_entity_poly.pdbx_strand_id
1 'polypeptide(L)'
;MRAKIPNISEFLDDHEEQHAVPTGAALGFSAVATGRLAELGMALAILSEALERGRDRPPAADTQDLANDVRREPHYFFFGLILGGAVGVAARLVQ
;
A
#
# COMPACT_ATOMS: atom_id res chain seq x y z
N MET A 1 11.37 -31.25 18.30
CA MET A 1 10.52 -30.20 17.68
C MET A 1 11.15 -29.84 16.34
N ARG A 2 10.59 -30.30 15.22
CA ARG A 2 11.08 -29.91 13.88
C ARG A 2 10.62 -28.48 13.62
N ALA A 3 11.57 -27.56 13.46
CA ALA A 3 11.28 -26.23 12.94
C ALA A 3 10.51 -26.39 11.62
N LYS A 4 9.30 -25.82 11.54
CA LYS A 4 8.62 -25.62 10.27
C LYS A 4 9.53 -24.69 9.47
N ILE A 5 10.20 -25.24 8.47
CA ILE A 5 10.85 -24.45 7.43
C ILE A 5 9.73 -23.59 6.84
N PRO A 6 9.84 -22.25 6.80
CA PRO A 6 8.84 -21.40 6.16
C PRO A 6 8.62 -21.94 4.74
N ASN A 7 7.36 -22.14 4.37
CA ASN A 7 7.05 -22.74 3.09
C ASN A 7 7.56 -21.77 2.00
N ILE A 8 8.38 -22.22 1.05
CA ILE A 8 8.87 -21.35 -0.03
C ILE A 8 7.70 -20.70 -0.78
N SER A 9 6.55 -21.37 -0.81
CA SER A 9 5.30 -20.80 -1.31
C SER A 9 4.81 -19.59 -0.51
N GLU A 10 4.95 -19.57 0.82
CA GLU A 10 4.59 -18.42 1.68
C GLU A 10 5.50 -17.21 1.40
N PHE A 11 6.79 -17.45 1.15
CA PHE A 11 7.76 -16.39 0.82
C PHE A 11 7.56 -15.86 -0.62
N LEU A 12 7.11 -16.71 -1.55
CA LEU A 12 6.76 -16.30 -2.91
C LEU A 12 5.40 -15.59 -2.97
N ASP A 13 4.45 -15.97 -2.11
CA ASP A 13 3.13 -15.34 -1.95
C ASP A 13 3.26 -13.93 -1.31
N ASP A 14 4.17 -13.73 -0.35
CA ASP A 14 4.56 -12.40 0.16
C ASP A 14 5.26 -11.51 -0.91
N HIS A 15 5.70 -12.08 -2.03
CA HIS A 15 6.25 -11.33 -3.17
C HIS A 15 5.21 -10.92 -4.22
N GLU A 16 3.94 -11.30 -4.06
CA GLU A 16 2.86 -10.98 -5.02
C GLU A 16 2.26 -9.57 -4.82
N GLU A 17 2.51 -8.89 -3.70
CA GLU A 17 1.87 -7.61 -3.35
C GLU A 17 2.72 -6.36 -3.68
N GLN A 18 3.43 -6.39 -4.81
CA GLN A 18 4.46 -5.41 -5.19
C GLN A 18 3.93 -3.98 -5.42
N HIS A 19 2.62 -3.80 -5.53
CA HIS A 19 2.02 -2.52 -5.95
C HIS A 19 1.52 -1.65 -4.79
N ALA A 20 1.33 -2.21 -3.59
CA ALA A 20 0.81 -1.45 -2.45
C ALA A 20 1.71 -0.24 -2.10
N VAL A 21 3.03 -0.47 -1.98
CA VAL A 21 4.03 0.58 -1.70
C VAL A 21 4.07 1.66 -2.79
N PRO A 22 4.31 1.35 -4.09
CA PRO A 22 4.40 2.38 -5.12
C PRO A 22 3.08 3.14 -5.32
N THR A 23 1.92 2.49 -5.18
CA THR A 23 0.63 3.18 -5.25
C THR A 23 0.44 4.15 -4.10
N GLY A 24 0.72 3.71 -2.86
CA GLY A 24 0.72 4.60 -1.70
C GLY A 24 1.64 5.81 -1.94
N ALA A 25 2.87 5.57 -2.39
CA ALA A 25 3.84 6.62 -2.65
C ALA A 25 3.39 7.62 -3.72
N ALA A 26 2.80 7.15 -4.82
CA ALA A 26 2.28 8.02 -5.86
C ALA A 26 1.17 8.94 -5.33
N LEU A 27 0.19 8.38 -4.61
CA LEU A 27 -0.92 9.13 -4.00
C LEU A 27 -0.44 10.13 -2.95
N GLY A 28 0.49 9.72 -2.08
CA GLY A 28 1.04 10.58 -1.04
C GLY A 28 1.81 11.75 -1.64
N PHE A 29 2.64 11.47 -2.64
CA PHE A 29 3.37 12.50 -3.37
C PHE A 29 2.41 13.47 -4.06
N SER A 30 1.46 12.97 -4.84
CA SER A 30 0.54 13.84 -5.60
C SER A 30 -0.28 14.72 -4.66
N ALA A 31 -0.83 14.15 -3.59
CA ALA A 31 -1.69 14.88 -2.67
C ALA A 31 -0.93 16.02 -1.99
N VAL A 32 0.30 15.77 -1.53
CA VAL A 32 1.13 16.78 -0.89
C VAL A 32 1.67 17.78 -1.90
N ALA A 33 2.32 17.33 -2.98
CA ALA A 33 2.98 18.19 -3.96
C ALA A 33 1.99 19.16 -4.63
N THR A 34 0.76 18.70 -4.90
CA THR A 34 -0.28 19.50 -5.55
C THR A 34 -1.23 20.21 -4.57
N GLY A 35 -1.22 19.83 -3.29
CA GLY A 35 -2.13 20.38 -2.28
C GLY A 35 -3.58 19.92 -2.42
N ARG A 36 -3.82 18.77 -3.06
CA ARG A 36 -5.16 18.25 -3.33
C ARG A 36 -5.66 17.40 -2.17
N LEU A 37 -6.40 18.03 -1.26
CA LEU A 37 -7.04 17.37 -0.12
C LEU A 37 -7.99 16.22 -0.52
N ALA A 38 -8.58 16.28 -1.72
CA ALA A 38 -9.42 15.20 -2.24
C ALA A 38 -8.64 13.87 -2.42
N GLU A 39 -7.35 13.94 -2.77
CA GLU A 39 -6.50 12.75 -2.94
C GLU A 39 -6.14 12.13 -1.59
N LEU A 40 -5.96 12.94 -0.54
CA LEU A 40 -5.86 12.44 0.84
C LEU A 40 -7.14 11.74 1.28
N GLY A 41 -8.31 12.32 0.97
CA GLY A 41 -9.61 11.68 1.24
C GLY A 41 -9.74 10.31 0.55
N MET A 42 -9.23 10.20 -0.68
CA MET A 42 -9.20 8.94 -1.43
C MET A 42 -8.27 7.91 -0.80
N ALA A 43 -7.06 8.32 -0.40
CA ALA A 43 -6.11 7.45 0.28
C ALA A 43 -6.66 6.91 1.61
N LEU A 44 -7.35 7.76 2.38
CA LEU A 44 -8.02 7.35 3.62
C LEU A 44 -9.19 6.40 3.35
N ALA A 45 -9.99 6.63 2.32
CA ALA A 45 -11.08 5.73 1.96
C ALA A 45 -10.55 4.34 1.54
N ILE A 46 -9.47 4.31 0.76
CA ILE A 46 -8.78 3.07 0.36
C ILE A 46 -8.27 2.31 1.60
N LEU A 47 -7.64 3.02 2.55
CA LEU A 47 -7.16 2.42 3.80
C LEU A 47 -8.30 1.90 4.67
N SER A 48 -9.37 2.66 4.85
CA SER A 48 -10.54 2.23 5.65
C SER A 48 -11.18 0.98 5.06
N GLU A 49 -11.43 0.96 3.76
CA GLU A 49 -11.94 -0.21 3.04
C GLU A 49 -10.99 -1.42 3.16
N ALA A 50 -9.68 -1.19 3.07
CA ALA A 50 -8.68 -2.24 3.25
C ALA A 50 -8.65 -2.80 4.67
N LEU A 51 -8.79 -1.96 5.70
CA LEU A 51 -8.83 -2.38 7.10
C LEU A 51 -10.15 -3.08 7.47
N GLU A 52 -11.27 -2.60 6.95
CA GLU A 52 -12.59 -3.20 7.20
C GLU A 52 -12.71 -4.58 6.54
N ARG A 53 -12.20 -4.74 5.31
CA ARG A 53 -12.30 -5.99 4.55
C ARG A 53 -11.09 -6.91 4.70
N GLY A 54 -9.93 -6.41 5.11
CA GLY A 54 -8.72 -7.20 5.33
C GLY A 54 -8.75 -8.05 6.60
N ARG A 55 -9.82 -7.99 7.41
CA ARG A 55 -10.02 -8.89 8.56
C ARG A 55 -10.07 -10.36 8.16
N ASP A 56 -10.64 -10.65 6.99
CA ASP A 56 -10.52 -11.93 6.32
C ASP A 56 -9.57 -11.73 5.14
N ARG A 57 -8.24 -11.89 5.36
CA ARG A 57 -7.22 -11.65 4.33
C ARG A 57 -7.61 -12.44 3.06
N PRO A 58 -7.95 -11.76 1.96
CA PRO A 58 -8.36 -12.46 0.74
C PRO A 58 -7.19 -13.28 0.19
N PRO A 59 -7.45 -14.36 -0.56
CA PRO A 59 -6.40 -15.11 -1.22
C PRO A 59 -5.65 -14.19 -2.20
N ALA A 60 -4.41 -14.57 -2.52
CA ALA A 60 -3.69 -13.93 -3.60
C ALA A 60 -4.51 -13.97 -4.89
N ALA A 61 -4.45 -12.89 -5.66
CA ALA A 61 -5.06 -12.84 -6.98
C ALA A 61 -4.05 -13.39 -7.99
N ASP A 62 -4.49 -14.27 -8.90
CA ASP A 62 -3.66 -14.79 -9.99
C ASP A 62 -3.24 -13.70 -11.02
N THR A 63 -3.69 -12.45 -10.82
CA THR A 63 -3.54 -11.31 -11.72
C THR A 63 -3.22 -10.03 -10.94
N GLN A 64 -2.71 -9.00 -11.62
CA GLN A 64 -2.48 -7.68 -11.00
C GLN A 64 -3.78 -7.05 -10.49
N ASP A 65 -4.02 -7.13 -9.18
CA ASP A 65 -5.18 -6.53 -8.51
C ASP A 65 -4.71 -5.63 -7.37
N LEU A 66 -4.61 -4.34 -7.67
CA LEU A 66 -4.20 -3.32 -6.71
C LEU A 66 -5.14 -3.25 -5.49
N ALA A 67 -6.44 -3.51 -5.66
CA ALA A 67 -7.37 -3.48 -4.54
C ALA A 67 -7.14 -4.68 -3.61
N ASN A 68 -6.78 -5.83 -4.17
CA ASN A 68 -6.37 -7.00 -3.39
C ASN A 68 -5.04 -6.78 -2.67
N ASP A 69 -4.03 -6.22 -3.37
CA ASP A 69 -2.72 -5.88 -2.81
C ASP A 69 -2.87 -4.93 -1.61
N VAL A 70 -3.68 -3.87 -1.73
CA VAL A 70 -3.85 -2.92 -0.62
C VAL A 70 -4.68 -3.53 0.53
N ARG A 71 -5.62 -4.45 0.25
CA ARG A 71 -6.42 -5.13 1.28
C ARG A 71 -5.61 -6.14 2.09
N ARG A 72 -4.72 -6.89 1.44
CA ARG A 72 -3.87 -7.87 2.11
C ARG A 72 -2.70 -7.19 2.83
N GLU A 73 -2.18 -6.10 2.27
CA GLU A 73 -1.07 -5.32 2.83
C GLU A 73 -1.35 -3.81 3.04
N PRO A 74 -2.34 -3.45 3.88
CA PRO A 74 -2.70 -2.04 4.11
C PRO A 74 -1.55 -1.23 4.73
N HIS A 75 -0.64 -1.89 5.46
CA HIS A 75 0.51 -1.26 6.09
C HIS A 75 1.59 -0.86 5.08
N TYR A 76 1.81 -1.64 4.02
CA TYR A 76 2.75 -1.27 2.95
C TYR A 76 2.21 -0.13 2.09
N PHE A 77 0.90 -0.11 1.81
CA PHE A 77 0.26 1.04 1.19
C PHE A 77 0.39 2.30 2.05
N PHE A 78 0.12 2.20 3.36
CA PHE A 78 0.26 3.31 4.29
C PHE A 78 1.72 3.83 4.38
N PHE A 79 2.69 2.92 4.42
CA PHE A 79 4.11 3.28 4.40
C PHE A 79 4.48 4.02 3.11
N GLY A 80 4.03 3.51 1.96
CA GLY A 80 4.15 4.19 0.68
C GLY A 80 3.58 5.60 0.74
N LEU A 81 2.35 5.76 1.26
CA LEU A 81 1.67 7.05 1.39
C LEU A 81 2.49 8.08 2.16
N ILE A 82 3.06 7.69 3.31
CA ILE A 82 3.92 8.57 4.11
C ILE A 82 5.19 8.93 3.34
N LEU A 83 5.85 7.94 2.73
CA LEU A 83 7.09 8.14 1.99
C LEU A 83 6.87 9.11 0.82
N GLY A 84 5.83 8.88 0.02
CA GLY A 84 5.42 9.77 -1.07
C GLY A 84 5.12 11.18 -0.59
N GLY A 85 4.36 11.30 0.49
CA GLY A 85 4.04 12.59 1.10
C GLY A 85 5.30 13.35 1.55
N ALA A 86 6.25 12.68 2.20
CA ALA A 86 7.52 13.28 2.60
C ALA A 86 8.34 13.79 1.39
N VAL A 87 8.39 13.00 0.31
CA VAL A 87 9.01 13.43 -0.96
C VAL A 87 8.24 14.62 -1.57
N GLY A 88 6.91 14.62 -1.48
CA GLY A 88 6.07 15.73 -1.92
C GLY A 88 6.35 17.02 -1.14
N VAL A 89 6.56 16.93 0.18
CA VAL A 89 7.01 18.07 1.00
C VAL A 89 8.35 18.59 0.49
N ALA A 90 9.34 17.71 0.32
CA ALA A 90 10.65 18.10 -0.20
C ALA A 90 10.55 18.77 -1.57
N ALA A 91 9.71 18.24 -2.48
CA ALA A 91 9.45 18.82 -3.79
C ALA A 91 8.87 20.24 -3.71
N ARG A 92 7.99 20.53 -2.74
CA ARG A 92 7.46 21.88 -2.52
C ARG A 92 8.48 22.83 -1.90
N LEU A 93 9.43 22.34 -1.11
CA LEU A 93 10.45 23.16 -0.46
C LEU A 93 11.57 23.60 -1.40
N VAL A 94 11.76 22.90 -2.52
CA VAL A 94 12.77 23.22 -3.55
C VAL A 94 12.20 23.97 -4.76
N GLN A 95 10.88 24.20 -4.80
CA GLN A 95 10.18 25.01 -5.81
C GLN A 95 10.01 26.44 -5.32
#